data_AF-A0A4V1ST48-F1
#
_entry.id   AF-A0A4V1ST48-F1
#
_cell.length_a   1.000
_cell.length_b   1.000
_cell.length_c   1.000
_cell.angle_alpha   90.00
_cell.angle_beta   90.00
_cell.angle_gamma   90.00
#
_symmetry.space_group_name_H-M   'P 1'
#
loop_
_entity.id
_entity.type
_entity.pdbx_description
1 polymer ?
#
loop_
_entity_poly.entity_id
_entity_poly.type
_entity_poly.pdbx_seq_one_letter_code
_entity_poly.pdbx_strand_id
1 'polypeptide(L)'
;MKKYFTPALVALATIIFNFNAVSQESDSLTAVRTFDGIHKYRTWSIGINAGALSPVVFIGGHNDYSNWETNLGYGLFVKKQIAPSFGLKANVLMGELSGNNIDAIAANNSQGFKSYATKLGYGIDLRAEMNVGTINFLNKRNSLGFNLSAGYGLLAYAPSYITENNELIDLKGTAGKDGNKDYIKNGFVPVGIGAKFKVSNSINFNLDYSMYFMESDDLDANPAHPTSKDKFSYASVGLELFIGNKAKPALLWNNPIGNIYDELTNSATRAELELLKASTAKSEQGIADLTNDSDGDGVADAFDKCPNTPAGVVVDGAGCELKMPERRRR
;
A
#
# COMPACT_ATOMS: atom_id res chain seq x y z
N MET A 1 -2.05 -33.95 33.63
CA MET A 1 -0.79 -33.32 34.10
C MET A 1 0.17 -33.32 32.92
N LYS A 2 0.23 -32.19 32.19
CA LYS A 2 1.34 -31.22 32.14
C LYS A 2 2.55 -31.74 31.37
N LYS A 3 2.97 -30.96 30.34
CA LYS A 3 4.23 -30.99 29.53
C LYS A 3 4.03 -31.59 28.12
N TYR A 4 4.33 -30.97 26.98
CA TYR A 4 4.95 -29.70 26.62
C TYR A 4 4.23 -29.15 25.37
N PHE A 5 3.38 -28.13 25.53
CA PHE A 5 3.01 -27.26 24.42
C PHE A 5 4.15 -26.24 24.33
N THR A 6 5.11 -26.49 23.46
CA THR A 6 6.27 -25.62 23.26
C THR A 6 5.80 -24.25 22.75
N PRO A 7 6.16 -23.14 23.41
CA PRO A 7 5.61 -21.82 23.14
C PRO A 7 6.39 -21.13 22.02
N ALA A 8 6.38 -21.68 20.80
CA ALA A 8 7.01 -21.01 19.65
C ALA A 8 6.07 -19.99 18.97
N LEU A 9 4.75 -20.14 19.14
CA LEU A 9 3.74 -19.28 18.50
C LEU A 9 3.33 -18.06 19.35
N VAL A 10 3.81 -17.95 20.59
CA VAL A 10 3.49 -16.83 21.52
C VAL A 10 4.71 -15.94 21.79
N ALA A 11 5.91 -16.30 21.32
CA ALA A 11 7.13 -15.53 21.57
C ALA A 11 7.44 -14.43 20.53
N LEU A 12 6.48 -14.06 19.67
CA LEU A 12 6.61 -12.90 18.77
C LEU A 12 5.90 -11.63 19.29
N ALA A 13 5.54 -11.60 20.59
CA ALA A 13 4.76 -10.52 21.19
C ALA A 13 5.48 -9.70 22.27
N THR A 14 6.78 -9.91 22.55
CA THR A 14 7.51 -9.10 23.54
C THR A 14 8.90 -8.70 23.06
N ILE A 15 8.96 -7.92 21.99
CA ILE A 15 9.97 -6.87 21.90
C ILE A 15 9.21 -5.57 22.13
N ILE A 16 9.13 -5.17 23.40
CA ILE A 16 8.74 -3.80 23.77
C ILE A 16 9.94 -2.92 23.37
N PHE A 17 10.01 -2.55 22.09
CA PHE A 17 10.66 -1.29 21.76
C PHE A 17 9.75 -0.21 22.34
N ASN A 18 10.24 0.51 23.35
CA ASN A 18 9.68 1.81 23.71
C ASN A 18 9.89 2.76 22.53
N PHE A 19 9.09 2.63 21.48
CA PHE A 19 8.86 3.69 20.52
C PHE A 19 8.00 4.72 21.24
N ASN A 20 8.66 5.65 21.92
CA ASN A 20 8.07 6.97 22.09
C ASN A 20 7.70 7.43 20.69
N ALA A 21 6.39 7.51 20.42
CA ALA A 21 5.86 8.05 19.19
C ALA A 21 6.36 9.49 19.05
N VAL A 22 7.50 9.68 18.41
CA VAL A 22 7.90 10.97 17.86
C VAL A 22 7.08 11.12 16.58
N SER A 23 5.80 11.45 16.76
CA SER A 23 4.98 12.04 15.72
C SER A 23 4.91 13.54 15.99
N GLN A 24 6.04 14.22 15.87
CA GLN A 24 6.09 15.67 15.84
C GLN A 24 7.12 16.12 14.81
N GLU A 25 6.92 15.72 13.56
CA GLU A 25 7.37 16.54 12.44
C GLU A 25 6.16 17.32 11.94
N SER A 26 6.23 18.64 12.14
CA SER A 26 5.40 19.63 11.46
C SER A 26 5.68 19.52 9.96
N ASP A 27 4.99 18.58 9.32
CA ASP A 27 5.20 18.20 7.93
C ASP A 27 4.61 19.29 7.04
N SER A 28 5.42 20.31 6.77
CA SER A 28 5.27 21.26 5.66
C SER A 28 5.58 20.56 4.31
N LEU A 29 5.07 19.35 4.13
CA LEU A 29 5.06 18.70 2.83
C LEU A 29 4.11 19.51 1.94
N THR A 30 4.64 20.03 0.84
CA THR A 30 3.89 20.65 -0.25
C THR A 30 2.56 19.93 -0.44
N ALA A 31 1.44 20.63 -0.16
CA ALA A 31 0.10 20.06 -0.19
C ALA A 31 -0.16 19.42 -1.56
N VAL A 32 -0.08 18.09 -1.62
CA VAL A 32 -0.31 17.34 -2.86
C VAL A 32 -1.82 17.26 -3.06
N ARG A 33 -2.29 17.80 -4.19
CA ARG A 33 -3.71 17.81 -4.50
C ARG A 33 -4.23 16.39 -4.80
N THR A 34 -5.50 16.14 -4.51
CA THR A 34 -6.15 14.83 -4.64
C THR A 34 -6.05 14.26 -6.07
N PHE A 35 -6.02 15.13 -7.09
CA PHE A 35 -5.95 14.77 -8.50
C PHE A 35 -4.63 15.14 -9.20
N ASP A 36 -3.56 15.46 -8.46
CA ASP A 36 -2.28 15.95 -9.02
C ASP A 36 -1.43 14.83 -9.69
N GLY A 37 -1.98 13.61 -9.75
CA GLY A 37 -1.37 12.45 -10.39
C GLY A 37 -0.32 11.72 -9.56
N ILE A 38 0.02 10.51 -9.98
CA ILE A 38 0.92 9.60 -9.24
C ILE A 38 2.38 10.10 -9.21
N HIS A 39 2.78 10.94 -10.17
CA HIS A 39 4.16 11.45 -10.30
C HIS A 39 4.63 12.32 -9.12
N LYS A 40 3.69 12.82 -8.31
CA LYS A 40 3.97 13.59 -7.08
C LYS A 40 4.34 12.71 -5.90
N TYR A 41 4.16 11.40 -6.01
CA TYR A 41 4.43 10.42 -4.95
C TYR A 41 5.64 9.55 -5.27
N ARG A 42 6.26 8.99 -4.23
CA ARG A 42 7.18 7.86 -4.37
C ARG A 42 6.36 6.58 -4.53
N THR A 43 6.62 5.86 -5.63
CA THR A 43 5.94 4.62 -6.00
C THR A 43 6.82 3.39 -5.86
N TRP A 44 8.13 3.53 -5.95
CA TRP A 44 9.06 2.42 -5.82
C TRP A 44 9.57 2.29 -4.39
N SER A 45 9.65 1.05 -3.92
CA SER A 45 10.30 0.70 -2.67
C SER A 45 11.14 -0.56 -2.83
N ILE A 46 12.17 -0.65 -2.02
CA ILE A 46 12.98 -1.86 -1.85
C ILE A 46 12.95 -2.25 -0.38
N GLY A 47 13.05 -3.52 -0.09
CA GLY A 47 13.11 -3.96 1.28
C GLY A 47 13.81 -5.27 1.46
N ILE A 48 14.17 -5.49 2.71
CA ILE A 48 14.79 -6.71 3.20
C ILE A 48 13.87 -7.31 4.25
N ASN A 49 13.80 -8.62 4.32
CA ASN A 49 13.07 -9.32 5.37
C ASN A 49 13.89 -10.51 5.89
N ALA A 50 13.66 -10.85 7.15
CA ALA A 50 14.23 -12.02 7.79
C ALA A 50 13.23 -12.59 8.78
N GLY A 51 13.26 -13.90 8.97
CA GLY A 51 12.32 -14.53 9.90
C GLY A 51 12.37 -16.05 9.91
N ALA A 52 11.26 -16.62 10.34
CA ALA A 52 11.09 -18.03 10.60
C ALA A 52 10.41 -18.72 9.41
N LEU A 53 11.10 -19.67 8.80
CA LEU A 53 10.54 -20.66 7.88
C LEU A 53 10.05 -21.86 8.68
N SER A 54 8.84 -22.31 8.38
CA SER A 54 8.22 -23.44 9.06
C SER A 54 7.51 -24.32 8.03
N PRO A 55 7.64 -25.66 8.11
CA PRO A 55 6.98 -26.59 7.18
C PRO A 55 5.48 -26.76 7.44
N VAL A 56 4.86 -25.89 8.24
CA VAL A 56 3.42 -25.89 8.51
C VAL A 56 2.80 -24.55 8.16
N VAL A 57 1.51 -24.54 7.85
CA VAL A 57 0.72 -23.31 7.63
C VAL A 57 -0.36 -23.19 8.71
N PHE A 58 -0.70 -21.96 9.09
CA PHE A 58 -1.65 -21.66 10.17
C PHE A 58 -3.06 -22.23 9.93
N ILE A 59 -3.47 -22.36 8.67
CA ILE A 59 -4.79 -22.89 8.30
C ILE A 59 -4.93 -24.42 8.45
N GLY A 60 -3.89 -25.12 8.92
CA GLY A 60 -3.90 -26.56 9.14
C GLY A 60 -3.81 -27.41 7.87
N GLY A 61 -4.11 -28.71 8.00
CA GLY A 61 -4.11 -29.73 6.94
C GLY A 61 -3.17 -30.91 7.24
N HIS A 62 -3.16 -31.93 6.38
CA HIS A 62 -2.28 -33.09 6.54
C HIS A 62 -0.82 -32.66 6.45
N ASN A 63 -0.02 -33.08 7.43
CA ASN A 63 1.42 -32.89 7.50
C ASN A 63 2.01 -34.26 7.85
N ASP A 64 3.00 -34.72 7.09
CA ASP A 64 3.53 -36.07 7.22
C ASP A 64 4.64 -36.21 8.28
N TYR A 65 4.99 -35.10 8.94
CA TYR A 65 6.00 -35.03 10.01
C TYR A 65 5.40 -34.43 11.29
N SER A 66 5.65 -35.10 12.43
CA SER A 66 5.05 -34.77 13.72
C SER A 66 5.83 -33.73 14.53
N ASN A 67 7.13 -33.55 14.26
CA ASN A 67 7.99 -32.56 14.90
C ASN A 67 8.59 -31.61 13.83
N TRP A 68 8.22 -30.34 13.88
CA TRP A 68 8.70 -29.31 12.95
C TRP A 68 9.77 -28.44 13.62
N GLU A 69 10.87 -28.20 12.91
CA GLU A 69 11.88 -27.22 13.31
C GLU A 69 11.66 -25.91 12.57
N THR A 70 11.95 -24.81 13.26
CA THR A 70 11.83 -23.46 12.68
C THR A 70 13.21 -22.99 12.27
N ASN A 71 13.37 -22.67 10.99
CA ASN A 71 14.65 -22.26 10.44
C ASN A 71 14.66 -20.80 10.04
N LEU A 72 15.85 -20.24 9.87
CA LEU A 72 16.01 -18.87 9.42
C LEU A 72 15.78 -18.78 7.91
N GLY A 73 14.82 -17.95 7.52
CA GLY A 73 14.65 -17.45 6.15
C GLY A 73 15.02 -15.98 6.07
N TYR A 74 15.47 -15.56 4.90
CA TYR A 74 15.72 -14.16 4.59
C TYR A 74 15.41 -13.87 3.13
N GLY A 75 15.08 -12.63 2.83
CA GLY A 75 14.63 -12.24 1.52
C GLY A 75 14.82 -10.78 1.20
N LEU A 76 14.80 -10.50 -0.09
CA LEU A 76 14.87 -9.17 -0.67
C LEU A 76 13.65 -8.97 -1.55
N PHE A 77 13.09 -7.76 -1.56
CA PHE A 77 12.00 -7.45 -2.46
C PHE A 77 12.11 -6.06 -3.06
N VAL A 78 11.56 -5.94 -4.25
CA VAL A 78 11.32 -4.67 -4.93
C VAL A 78 9.82 -4.56 -5.15
N LYS A 79 9.25 -3.42 -4.79
CA LYS A 79 7.83 -3.16 -4.91
C LYS A 79 7.58 -1.88 -5.69
N LYS A 80 6.56 -1.94 -6.55
CA LYS A 80 5.99 -0.79 -7.26
C LYS A 80 4.55 -0.60 -6.82
N GLN A 81 4.28 0.50 -6.13
CA GLN A 81 2.92 0.94 -5.79
C GLN A 81 2.28 1.56 -7.05
N ILE A 82 1.15 1.01 -7.47
CA ILE A 82 0.43 1.44 -8.67
C ILE A 82 -0.75 2.34 -8.28
N ALA A 83 -1.44 2.01 -7.19
CA ALA A 83 -2.52 2.81 -6.60
C ALA A 83 -2.36 2.84 -5.07
N PRO A 84 -3.02 3.74 -4.32
CA PRO A 84 -2.93 3.77 -2.85
C PRO A 84 -3.25 2.42 -2.18
N SER A 85 -4.21 1.68 -2.74
CA SER A 85 -4.63 0.36 -2.27
C SER A 85 -3.93 -0.83 -2.95
N PHE A 86 -3.11 -0.62 -3.99
CA PHE A 86 -2.58 -1.72 -4.80
C PHE A 86 -1.12 -1.52 -5.24
N GLY A 87 -0.30 -2.55 -5.06
CA GLY A 87 1.08 -2.61 -5.54
C GLY A 87 1.46 -3.98 -6.08
N LEU A 88 2.55 -4.01 -6.85
CA LEU A 88 3.16 -5.23 -7.36
C LEU A 88 4.52 -5.41 -6.69
N LYS A 89 4.79 -6.58 -6.13
CA LYS A 89 6.01 -6.91 -5.39
C LYS A 89 6.70 -8.10 -6.05
N ALA A 90 7.95 -7.90 -6.46
CA ALA A 90 8.86 -8.96 -6.85
C ALA A 90 9.72 -9.32 -5.63
N ASN A 91 9.74 -10.59 -5.25
CA ASN A 91 10.37 -11.05 -4.03
C ASN A 91 11.32 -12.21 -4.32
N VAL A 92 12.42 -12.23 -3.57
CA VAL A 92 13.41 -13.30 -3.55
C VAL A 92 13.49 -13.83 -2.13
N LEU A 93 13.31 -15.13 -1.96
CA LEU A 93 13.38 -15.85 -0.69
C LEU A 93 14.55 -16.83 -0.72
N MET A 94 15.32 -16.87 0.36
CA MET A 94 16.43 -17.79 0.57
C MET A 94 16.36 -18.32 2.00
N GLY A 95 16.87 -19.52 2.24
CA GLY A 95 16.86 -20.11 3.58
C GLY A 95 16.97 -21.62 3.56
N GLU A 96 16.57 -22.22 4.67
CA GLU A 96 16.61 -23.66 4.88
C GLU A 96 15.32 -24.11 5.55
N LEU A 97 14.85 -25.32 5.25
CA LEU A 97 13.71 -25.97 5.87
C LEU A 97 14.19 -27.31 6.43
N SER A 98 13.84 -27.65 7.67
CA SER A 98 14.19 -28.93 8.27
C SER A 98 13.01 -29.46 9.07
N GLY A 99 12.92 -30.78 9.17
CA GLY A 99 11.93 -31.48 9.97
C GLY A 99 12.50 -32.81 10.45
N ASN A 100 12.04 -33.26 11.61
CA ASN A 100 12.50 -34.50 12.22
C ASN A 100 11.31 -35.38 12.65
N ASN A 101 11.51 -36.71 12.71
CA ASN A 101 10.48 -37.66 13.14
C ASN A 101 10.97 -38.53 14.31
N ILE A 102 11.77 -37.94 15.22
CA ILE A 102 12.54 -38.67 16.24
C ILE A 102 11.64 -39.23 17.38
N ASP A 103 10.43 -38.69 17.60
CA ASP A 103 9.53 -39.10 18.71
C ASP A 103 8.23 -39.81 18.25
N ALA A 104 8.08 -40.17 16.97
CA ALA A 104 6.92 -40.95 16.53
C ALA A 104 7.00 -42.38 17.08
N ILE A 105 6.33 -42.62 18.20
CA ILE A 105 6.18 -43.92 18.87
C ILE A 105 5.85 -44.99 17.83
N ALA A 106 6.82 -45.89 17.57
CA ALA A 106 6.69 -47.27 17.10
C ALA A 106 5.32 -47.70 16.54
N ALA A 107 4.84 -47.04 15.48
CA ALA A 107 3.61 -47.40 14.80
C ALA A 107 3.82 -47.29 13.28
N ASN A 108 4.29 -48.39 12.70
CA ASN A 108 4.15 -48.72 11.27
C ASN A 108 4.72 -47.70 10.27
N ASN A 109 5.94 -47.19 10.46
CA ASN A 109 6.63 -46.46 9.40
C ASN A 109 7.36 -47.43 8.47
N SER A 110 6.62 -47.99 7.50
CA SER A 110 7.15 -48.89 6.47
C SER A 110 8.06 -48.21 5.42
N GLN A 111 8.70 -47.05 5.71
CA GLN A 111 9.59 -46.34 4.76
C GLN A 111 10.79 -45.59 5.40
N GLY A 112 11.11 -45.78 6.68
CA GLY A 112 12.49 -45.56 7.18
C GLY A 112 13.20 -44.20 7.03
N PHE A 113 12.51 -43.06 7.14
CA PHE A 113 13.15 -41.73 7.13
C PHE A 113 13.15 -41.07 8.51
N LYS A 114 14.32 -40.63 9.01
CA LYS A 114 14.53 -40.13 10.38
C LYS A 114 14.45 -38.58 10.49
N SER A 115 14.86 -37.87 9.44
CA SER A 115 14.88 -36.41 9.35
C SER A 115 15.12 -35.95 7.91
N TYR A 116 14.60 -34.78 7.53
CA TYR A 116 14.89 -34.11 6.25
C TYR A 116 15.45 -32.69 6.48
N ALA A 117 16.31 -32.24 5.57
CA ALA A 117 16.77 -30.87 5.46
C ALA A 117 16.75 -30.44 3.99
N THR A 118 15.98 -29.41 3.68
CA THR A 118 15.81 -28.86 2.34
C THR A 118 16.39 -27.47 2.28
N LYS A 119 17.48 -27.31 1.52
CA LYS A 119 18.10 -26.00 1.29
C LYS A 119 17.36 -25.27 0.18
N LEU A 120 16.80 -24.10 0.50
CA LEU A 120 16.19 -23.22 -0.49
C LEU A 120 17.31 -22.42 -1.15
N GLY A 121 17.67 -22.78 -2.39
CA GLY A 121 18.68 -22.06 -3.16
C GLY A 121 18.21 -20.65 -3.48
N TYR A 122 17.04 -20.54 -4.13
CA TYR A 122 16.33 -19.28 -4.32
C TYR A 122 14.87 -19.55 -4.66
N GLY A 123 13.96 -18.82 -4.04
CA GLY A 123 12.56 -18.69 -4.46
C GLY A 123 12.36 -17.31 -5.05
N ILE A 124 11.88 -17.23 -6.30
CA ILE A 124 11.55 -15.95 -6.94
C ILE A 124 10.06 -15.93 -7.18
N ASP A 125 9.39 -14.89 -6.72
CA ASP A 125 7.95 -14.74 -6.90
C ASP A 125 7.54 -13.32 -7.28
N LEU A 126 6.43 -13.24 -8.00
CA LEU A 126 5.73 -12.00 -8.30
C LEU A 126 4.36 -12.06 -7.62
N ARG A 127 4.10 -11.09 -6.74
CA ARG A 127 2.86 -11.02 -5.98
C ARG A 127 2.18 -9.67 -6.10
N ALA A 128 0.86 -9.71 -6.24
CA ALA A 128 -0.02 -8.57 -6.06
C ALA A 128 -0.19 -8.31 -4.56
N GLU A 129 -0.10 -7.05 -4.14
CA GLU A 129 -0.25 -6.63 -2.74
C GLU A 129 -1.37 -5.59 -2.66
N MET A 130 -2.45 -5.94 -1.96
CA MET A 130 -3.60 -5.09 -1.68
C MET A 130 -3.50 -4.55 -0.27
N ASN A 131 -3.50 -3.23 -0.10
CA ASN A 131 -3.55 -2.61 1.21
C ASN A 131 -5.01 -2.49 1.65
N VAL A 132 -5.33 -3.07 2.80
CA VAL A 132 -6.66 -3.10 3.40
C VAL A 132 -6.69 -2.19 4.63
N GLY A 133 -7.79 -1.44 4.79
CA GLY A 133 -7.96 -0.55 5.95
C GLY A 133 -7.09 0.72 5.90
N THR A 134 -6.57 1.09 4.73
CA THR A 134 -5.84 2.36 4.55
C THR A 134 -6.74 3.60 4.67
N ILE A 135 -8.04 3.44 4.39
CA ILE A 135 -9.07 4.47 4.59
C ILE A 135 -9.52 4.41 6.05
N ASN A 136 -9.04 5.33 6.86
CA ASN A 136 -9.49 5.51 8.24
C ASN A 136 -10.31 6.81 8.34
N PHE A 137 -11.57 6.71 8.74
CA PHE A 137 -12.46 7.85 8.93
C PHE A 137 -12.24 8.56 10.28
N LEU A 138 -11.54 7.91 11.22
CA LEU A 138 -11.27 8.45 12.55
C LEU A 138 -9.98 9.28 12.58
N ASN A 139 -8.96 8.85 11.84
CA ASN A 139 -7.65 9.49 11.83
C ASN A 139 -7.23 9.91 10.41
N LYS A 140 -6.92 11.20 10.23
CA LYS A 140 -6.49 11.76 8.93
C LYS A 140 -5.23 11.11 8.36
N ARG A 141 -4.25 10.80 9.21
CA ARG A 141 -2.98 10.17 8.83
C ARG A 141 -2.89 8.80 9.47
N ASN A 142 -2.63 7.79 8.65
CA ASN A 142 -2.51 6.42 9.11
C ASN A 142 -1.03 6.04 9.29
N SER A 143 -0.69 5.42 10.42
CA SER A 143 0.65 4.90 10.73
C SER A 143 0.70 3.37 10.69
N LEU A 144 -0.46 2.70 10.59
CA LEU A 144 -0.59 1.24 10.55
C LEU A 144 -1.49 0.84 9.36
N GLY A 145 -0.95 0.08 8.43
CA GLY A 145 -1.70 -0.50 7.32
C GLY A 145 -1.67 -2.02 7.38
N PHE A 146 -2.75 -2.68 6.96
CA PHE A 146 -2.75 -4.12 6.73
C PHE A 146 -2.65 -4.39 5.23
N ASN A 147 -1.99 -5.48 4.85
CA ASN A 147 -1.93 -5.90 3.47
C ASN A 147 -2.31 -7.38 3.31
N LEU A 148 -2.89 -7.67 2.16
CA LEU A 148 -3.11 -9.01 1.65
C LEU A 148 -2.27 -9.16 0.39
N SER A 149 -1.69 -10.33 0.17
CA SER A 149 -0.89 -10.59 -1.02
C SER A 149 -1.15 -11.98 -1.56
N ALA A 150 -1.13 -12.09 -2.89
CA ALA A 150 -1.23 -13.36 -3.60
C ALA A 150 -0.41 -13.26 -4.89
N GLY A 151 0.18 -14.37 -5.33
CA GLY A 151 1.05 -14.37 -6.50
C GLY A 151 1.33 -15.73 -7.08
N TYR A 152 2.41 -15.80 -7.85
CA TYR A 152 2.98 -17.03 -8.38
C TYR A 152 4.50 -16.92 -8.42
N GLY A 153 5.19 -18.02 -8.16
CA GLY A 153 6.64 -18.05 -8.09
C GLY A 153 7.24 -19.39 -8.49
N LEU A 154 8.56 -19.39 -8.59
CA LEU A 154 9.39 -20.55 -8.88
C LEU A 154 10.37 -20.74 -7.73
N LEU A 155 10.42 -21.95 -7.17
CA LEU A 155 11.31 -22.32 -6.08
C LEU A 155 12.37 -23.28 -6.60
N ALA A 156 13.64 -22.94 -6.39
CA ALA A 156 14.78 -23.83 -6.59
C ALA A 156 15.27 -24.34 -5.23
N TYR A 157 15.19 -25.66 -5.01
CA TYR A 157 15.55 -26.28 -3.75
C TYR A 157 16.30 -27.60 -3.94
N ALA A 158 17.07 -27.99 -2.93
CA ALA A 158 17.82 -29.24 -2.88
C ALA A 158 17.48 -29.95 -1.56
N PRO A 159 16.67 -31.02 -1.59
CA PRO A 159 16.36 -31.82 -0.42
C PRO A 159 17.50 -32.77 -0.06
N SER A 160 17.66 -33.05 1.22
CA SER A 160 18.57 -34.06 1.76
C SER A 160 17.86 -34.82 2.89
N TYR A 161 18.13 -36.11 3.00
CA TYR A 161 17.50 -36.97 4.02
C TYR A 161 18.50 -37.96 4.61
N ILE A 162 18.23 -38.40 5.84
CA ILE A 162 19.02 -39.40 6.54
C ILE A 162 18.21 -40.71 6.58
N THR A 163 18.80 -41.78 6.03
CA THR A 163 18.20 -43.13 6.01
C THR A 163 18.29 -43.81 7.37
N GLU A 164 17.60 -44.93 7.57
CA GLU A 164 17.65 -45.74 8.81
C GLU A 164 19.08 -46.14 9.24
N ASN A 165 20.02 -46.21 8.28
CA ASN A 165 21.42 -46.58 8.50
C ASN A 165 22.33 -45.40 8.91
N ASN A 166 21.76 -44.22 9.21
CA ASN A 166 22.51 -42.96 9.46
C ASN A 166 23.37 -42.49 8.26
N GLU A 167 23.05 -42.89 7.03
CA GLU A 167 23.70 -42.35 5.84
C GLU A 167 22.96 -41.10 5.35
N LEU A 168 23.71 -40.02 5.11
CA LEU A 168 23.19 -38.76 4.56
C LEU A 168 23.16 -38.87 3.04
N ILE A 169 21.97 -38.78 2.45
CA ILE A 169 21.79 -38.71 1.00
C ILE A 169 21.43 -37.27 0.65
N ASP A 170 22.35 -36.58 -0.03
CA ASP A 170 22.17 -35.24 -0.57
C ASP A 170 21.69 -35.34 -2.02
N LEU A 171 20.49 -34.83 -2.34
CA LEU A 171 19.97 -34.81 -3.71
C LEU A 171 20.48 -33.59 -4.50
N LYS A 172 21.39 -32.80 -3.92
CA LYS A 172 22.09 -31.75 -4.63
C LYS A 172 22.97 -32.37 -5.73
N GLY A 173 22.70 -31.98 -6.96
CA GLY A 173 23.43 -32.45 -8.14
C GLY A 173 22.74 -33.62 -8.86
N THR A 174 21.71 -34.22 -8.27
CA THR A 174 20.99 -35.36 -8.86
C THR A 174 19.66 -34.98 -9.52
N ALA A 175 19.35 -33.68 -9.64
CA ALA A 175 18.07 -33.23 -10.17
C ALA A 175 18.03 -33.21 -11.72
N GLY A 176 16.82 -33.38 -12.29
CA GLY A 176 16.58 -33.37 -13.74
C GLY A 176 16.73 -34.74 -14.42
N LYS A 177 16.23 -34.85 -15.67
CA LYS A 177 16.17 -36.12 -16.42
C LYS A 177 17.54 -36.81 -16.63
N ASP A 178 18.62 -36.04 -16.55
CA ASP A 178 20.00 -36.50 -16.74
C ASP A 178 20.78 -36.62 -15.41
N GLY A 179 20.16 -36.31 -14.27
CA GLY A 179 20.77 -36.47 -12.93
C GLY A 179 22.01 -35.62 -12.67
N ASN A 180 22.07 -34.39 -13.21
CA ASN A 180 23.27 -33.53 -13.14
C ASN A 180 22.94 -32.05 -12.82
N LYS A 181 21.77 -31.77 -12.23
CA LYS A 181 21.39 -30.40 -11.82
C LYS A 181 21.42 -30.28 -10.31
N ASP A 182 21.93 -29.15 -9.84
CA ASP A 182 22.07 -28.85 -8.41
C ASP A 182 20.74 -28.66 -7.67
N TYR A 183 19.67 -28.26 -8.38
CA TYR A 183 18.40 -27.88 -7.78
C TYR A 183 17.20 -28.42 -8.55
N ILE A 184 16.20 -28.92 -7.82
CA ILE A 184 14.84 -29.17 -8.30
C ILE A 184 14.12 -27.82 -8.40
N LYS A 185 13.36 -27.60 -9.48
CA LYS A 185 12.66 -26.34 -9.74
C LYS A 185 11.18 -26.60 -9.92
N ASN A 186 10.36 -26.05 -9.02
CA ASN A 186 8.91 -26.21 -9.07
C ASN A 186 8.18 -24.87 -8.87
N GLY A 187 6.96 -24.79 -9.40
CA GLY A 187 6.06 -23.66 -9.21
C GLY A 187 5.43 -23.67 -7.82
N PHE A 188 5.13 -22.48 -7.31
CA PHE A 188 4.38 -22.32 -6.06
C PHE A 188 3.48 -21.09 -6.11
N VAL A 189 2.42 -21.13 -5.29
CA VAL A 189 1.49 -20.02 -5.09
C VAL A 189 1.72 -19.43 -3.69
N PRO A 190 2.32 -18.24 -3.57
CA PRO A 190 2.37 -17.52 -2.31
C PRO A 190 1.05 -16.79 -2.03
N VAL A 191 0.55 -16.94 -0.81
CA VAL A 191 -0.56 -16.18 -0.24
C VAL A 191 -0.12 -15.63 1.10
N GLY A 192 -0.21 -14.32 1.33
CA GLY A 192 0.30 -13.70 2.54
C GLY A 192 -0.60 -12.61 3.08
N ILE A 193 -0.49 -12.40 4.38
CA ILE A 193 -1.07 -11.28 5.11
C ILE A 193 0.05 -10.54 5.82
N GLY A 194 -0.14 -9.26 6.10
CA GLY A 194 0.87 -8.52 6.84
C GLY A 194 0.35 -7.20 7.40
N ALA A 195 1.19 -6.61 8.22
CA ALA A 195 1.02 -5.31 8.84
C ALA A 195 2.24 -4.46 8.53
N LYS A 196 1.99 -3.22 8.10
CA LYS A 196 3.00 -2.21 7.81
C LYS A 196 2.88 -1.08 8.79
N PHE A 197 4.02 -0.65 9.32
CA PHE A 197 4.13 0.44 10.27
C PHE A 197 4.97 1.54 9.64
N LYS A 198 4.42 2.76 9.60
CA LYS A 198 5.14 3.94 9.15
C LYS A 198 6.09 4.38 10.27
N VAL A 199 7.39 4.12 10.09
CA VAL A 199 8.42 4.56 11.06
C VAL A 199 8.88 5.99 10.72
N SER A 200 9.03 6.29 9.44
CA SER A 200 9.43 7.61 8.95
C SER A 200 8.80 7.86 7.57
N ASN A 201 8.91 9.09 7.05
CA ASN A 201 8.50 9.41 5.68
C ASN A 201 9.23 8.57 4.62
N SER A 202 10.39 7.98 4.93
CA SER A 202 11.16 7.16 3.97
C SER A 202 11.30 5.68 4.34
N ILE A 203 10.88 5.28 5.53
CA ILE A 203 11.12 3.93 6.08
C ILE A 203 9.84 3.38 6.67
N ASN A 204 9.54 2.14 6.29
CA ASN A 204 8.50 1.32 6.87
C ASN A 204 9.10 0.10 7.57
N PHE A 205 8.44 -0.31 8.64
CA PHE A 205 8.65 -1.60 9.27
C PHE A 205 7.49 -2.52 8.90
N ASN A 206 7.80 -3.74 8.44
CA ASN A 206 6.82 -4.69 7.95
C ASN A 206 6.85 -5.95 8.81
N LEU A 207 5.67 -6.47 9.12
CA LEU A 207 5.45 -7.77 9.72
C LEU A 207 4.58 -8.58 8.75
N ASP A 208 5.16 -9.59 8.11
CA ASP A 208 4.50 -10.36 7.05
C ASP A 208 4.44 -11.84 7.43
N TYR A 209 3.28 -12.47 7.23
CA TYR A 209 3.09 -13.92 7.28
C TYR A 209 2.67 -14.42 5.90
N SER A 210 3.54 -15.20 5.25
CA SER A 210 3.30 -15.78 3.92
C SER A 210 3.19 -17.29 4.01
N MET A 211 2.20 -17.85 3.33
CA MET A 211 2.00 -19.26 3.11
C MET A 211 2.32 -19.57 1.65
N TYR A 212 3.02 -20.66 1.41
CA TYR A 212 3.48 -21.09 0.11
C TYR A 212 2.89 -22.46 -0.17
N PHE A 213 2.08 -22.55 -1.23
CA PHE A 213 1.49 -23.80 -1.69
C PHE A 213 2.28 -24.29 -2.90
N MET A 214 2.93 -25.43 -2.77
CA MET A 214 3.71 -26.03 -3.84
C MET A 214 2.78 -26.72 -4.85
N GLU A 215 3.18 -26.73 -6.12
CA GLU A 215 2.51 -27.54 -7.14
C GLU A 215 2.97 -29.01 -7.13
N SER A 216 4.08 -29.29 -6.45
CA SER A 216 4.75 -30.61 -6.36
C SER A 216 4.70 -31.19 -4.93
N ASP A 217 4.90 -32.51 -4.83
CA ASP A 217 4.97 -33.33 -3.61
C ASP A 217 6.43 -33.68 -3.20
N ASP A 218 7.42 -33.09 -3.88
CA ASP A 218 8.84 -33.50 -3.73
C ASP A 218 9.63 -32.60 -2.75
N LEU A 219 8.99 -31.70 -1.99
CA LEU A 219 9.70 -30.72 -1.14
C LEU A 219 10.29 -31.38 0.13
N ASP A 220 9.69 -32.48 0.59
CA ASP A 220 10.03 -33.20 1.82
C ASP A 220 10.78 -34.53 1.59
N ALA A 221 11.18 -34.80 0.34
CA ALA A 221 11.92 -35.99 -0.11
C ALA A 221 11.17 -37.35 -0.01
N ASN A 222 9.87 -37.36 0.30
CA ASN A 222 9.07 -38.59 0.38
C ASN A 222 7.82 -38.49 -0.53
N PRO A 223 7.90 -38.90 -1.81
CA PRO A 223 6.77 -38.89 -2.73
C PRO A 223 5.82 -40.05 -2.41
N ALA A 224 5.14 -39.98 -1.26
CA ALA A 224 4.34 -41.09 -0.75
C ALA A 224 2.96 -41.15 -1.39
N HIS A 225 2.38 -40.03 -1.86
CA HIS A 225 1.02 -40.01 -2.40
C HIS A 225 0.84 -39.01 -3.56
N PRO A 226 0.30 -39.41 -4.74
CA PRO A 226 0.10 -38.51 -5.89
C PRO A 226 -0.94 -37.39 -5.69
N THR A 227 -1.41 -37.18 -4.46
CA THR A 227 -2.47 -36.23 -4.09
C THR A 227 -2.11 -35.29 -2.94
N SER A 228 -0.98 -35.49 -2.24
CA SER A 228 -0.47 -34.50 -1.30
C SER A 228 0.26 -33.40 -2.07
N LYS A 229 0.05 -32.15 -1.66
CA LYS A 229 0.79 -31.00 -2.16
C LYS A 229 1.48 -30.38 -0.98
N ASP A 230 2.78 -30.15 -1.10
CA ASP A 230 3.55 -29.57 -0.02
C ASP A 230 3.20 -28.11 0.23
N LYS A 231 3.37 -27.69 1.48
CA LYS A 231 3.15 -26.32 1.90
C LYS A 231 4.13 -25.93 2.99
N PHE A 232 4.53 -24.66 2.98
CA PHE A 232 5.34 -24.10 4.06
C PHE A 232 4.89 -22.67 4.35
N SER A 233 5.27 -22.15 5.51
CA SER A 233 5.03 -20.76 5.87
C SER A 233 6.32 -20.03 6.22
N TYR A 234 6.25 -18.71 6.10
CA TYR A 234 7.31 -17.78 6.42
C TYR A 234 6.72 -16.63 7.21
N ALA A 235 7.06 -16.56 8.49
CA ALA A 235 6.76 -15.43 9.36
C ALA A 235 8.00 -14.53 9.38
N SER A 236 7.86 -13.27 8.96
CA SER A 236 9.01 -12.40 8.75
C SER A 236 8.79 -10.98 9.23
N VAL A 237 9.88 -10.36 9.66
CA VAL A 237 9.97 -8.93 9.92
C VAL A 237 10.89 -8.31 8.86
N GLY A 238 10.59 -7.09 8.46
CA GLY A 238 11.33 -6.44 7.38
C GLY A 238 11.35 -4.93 7.46
N LEU A 239 12.31 -4.36 6.73
CA LEU A 239 12.42 -2.92 6.52
C LEU A 239 12.18 -2.62 5.05
N GLU A 240 11.35 -1.62 4.78
CA GLU A 240 11.01 -1.15 3.44
C GLU A 240 11.39 0.32 3.29
N LEU A 241 12.22 0.61 2.29
CA LEU A 241 12.76 1.93 1.97
C LEU A 241 12.11 2.46 0.69
N PHE A 242 11.51 3.65 0.76
CA PHE A 242 10.93 4.30 -0.42
C PHE A 242 11.97 5.05 -1.23
N ILE A 243 12.15 4.66 -2.48
CA ILE A 243 13.12 5.24 -3.40
C ILE A 243 12.51 6.45 -4.11
N GLY A 244 13.29 7.52 -4.23
CA GLY A 244 12.95 8.72 -5.00
C GLY A 244 13.25 10.01 -4.24
N ASN A 245 12.70 11.12 -4.72
CA ASN A 245 12.88 12.43 -4.07
C ASN A 245 12.26 12.41 -2.65
N LYS A 246 13.08 12.71 -1.63
CA LYS A 246 12.66 12.74 -0.21
C LYS A 246 11.58 13.78 0.08
N ALA A 247 11.48 14.83 -0.73
CA ALA A 247 10.41 15.83 -0.63
C ALA A 247 9.03 15.26 -1.02
N LYS A 248 8.98 14.12 -1.72
CA LYS A 248 7.72 13.49 -2.15
C LYS A 248 7.24 12.46 -1.11
N PRO A 249 5.96 12.52 -0.69
CA PRO A 249 5.39 11.51 0.19
C PRO A 249 5.27 10.15 -0.52
N ALA A 250 5.27 9.06 0.25
CA ALA A 250 5.05 7.72 -0.28
C ALA A 250 3.57 7.52 -0.63
N LEU A 251 3.28 6.98 -1.82
CA LEU A 251 1.90 6.77 -2.30
C LEU A 251 1.09 5.85 -1.36
N LEU A 252 1.77 4.91 -0.70
CA LEU A 252 1.17 3.95 0.23
C LEU A 252 0.39 4.61 1.37
N TRP A 253 0.92 5.70 1.93
CA TRP A 253 0.37 6.36 3.11
C TRP A 253 -0.54 7.53 2.76
N ASN A 254 -0.87 7.69 1.47
CA ASN A 254 -1.72 8.76 1.01
C ASN A 254 -3.20 8.42 1.26
N ASN A 255 -3.85 9.17 2.16
CA ASN A 255 -5.28 9.06 2.38
C ASN A 255 -6.01 10.12 1.53
N PRO A 256 -6.71 9.73 0.44
CA PRO A 256 -7.36 10.69 -0.45
C PRO A 256 -8.45 11.52 0.25
N ILE A 257 -9.14 10.95 1.25
CA ILE A 257 -10.15 11.69 2.03
C ILE A 257 -9.51 12.75 2.92
N GLY A 258 -8.34 12.44 3.49
CA GLY A 258 -7.55 13.41 4.24
C GLY A 258 -7.12 14.59 3.39
N ASN A 259 -6.67 14.32 2.16
CA ASN A 259 -6.26 15.36 1.22
C ASN A 259 -7.42 16.28 0.81
N ILE A 260 -8.59 15.71 0.49
CA ILE A 260 -9.79 16.51 0.18
C ILE A 260 -10.17 17.38 1.37
N TYR A 261 -10.14 16.84 2.59
CA TYR A 261 -10.44 17.62 3.78
C TYR A 261 -9.44 18.78 3.94
N ASP A 262 -8.16 18.53 3.78
CA ASP A 262 -7.13 19.56 3.90
C ASP A 262 -7.26 20.60 2.77
N GLU A 263 -7.63 20.20 1.54
CA GLU A 263 -7.97 21.10 0.44
C GLU A 263 -9.17 22.00 0.74
N LEU A 264 -10.23 21.42 1.34
CA LEU A 264 -11.47 22.13 1.70
C LEU A 264 -11.29 23.05 2.92
N THR A 265 -10.42 22.68 3.86
CA THR A 265 -10.21 23.43 5.11
C THR A 265 -9.07 24.42 5.04
N ASN A 266 -8.16 24.30 4.07
CA ASN A 266 -7.11 25.29 3.87
C ASN A 266 -7.72 26.67 3.58
N SER A 267 -7.37 27.62 4.45
CA SER A 267 -7.75 29.04 4.38
C SER A 267 -7.33 29.71 3.07
N ALA A 268 -6.37 29.15 2.34
CA ALA A 268 -5.94 29.65 1.02
C ALA A 268 -7.06 29.59 -0.03
N THR A 269 -7.85 28.51 -0.06
CA THR A 269 -8.99 28.38 -0.99
C THR A 269 -10.12 29.33 -0.60
N ARG A 270 -10.34 29.54 0.71
CA ARG A 270 -11.26 30.59 1.19
C ARG A 270 -10.75 31.98 0.85
N ALA A 271 -9.46 32.27 1.02
CA ALA A 271 -8.88 33.56 0.69
C ALA A 271 -9.01 33.86 -0.82
N GLU A 272 -8.80 32.87 -1.67
CA GLU A 272 -9.01 33.00 -3.12
C GLU A 272 -10.49 33.18 -3.47
N LEU A 273 -11.41 32.45 -2.81
CA LEU A 273 -12.85 32.64 -2.96
C LEU A 273 -13.31 34.03 -2.49
N GLU A 274 -12.77 34.54 -1.38
CA GLU A 274 -13.08 35.88 -0.88
C GLU A 274 -12.53 36.97 -1.80
N LEU A 275 -11.32 36.78 -2.35
CA LEU A 275 -10.76 37.69 -3.37
C LEU A 275 -11.59 37.68 -4.65
N LEU A 276 -12.03 36.50 -5.11
CA LEU A 276 -12.85 36.37 -6.30
C LEU A 276 -14.23 37.03 -6.08
N LYS A 277 -14.88 36.75 -4.94
CA LYS A 277 -16.14 37.42 -4.56
C LYS A 277 -15.98 38.94 -4.48
N ALA A 278 -14.88 39.44 -3.92
CA ALA A 278 -14.62 40.88 -3.85
C ALA A 278 -14.46 41.49 -5.25
N SER A 279 -13.81 40.79 -6.19
CA SER A 279 -13.69 41.23 -7.58
C SER A 279 -15.04 41.21 -8.31
N THR A 280 -15.88 40.19 -8.09
CA THR A 280 -17.21 40.11 -8.69
C THR A 280 -18.13 41.18 -8.13
N ALA A 281 -18.14 41.39 -6.81
CA ALA A 281 -18.94 42.44 -6.17
C ALA A 281 -18.55 43.85 -6.66
N LYS A 282 -17.26 44.10 -6.90
CA LYS A 282 -16.80 45.38 -7.47
C LYS A 282 -17.26 45.57 -8.92
N SER A 283 -17.32 44.48 -9.69
CA SER A 283 -17.80 44.51 -11.07
C SER A 283 -19.32 44.71 -11.13
N GLU A 284 -20.06 44.05 -10.23
CA GLU A 284 -21.51 44.24 -10.07
C GLU A 284 -21.84 45.67 -9.64
N GLN A 285 -21.08 46.26 -8.71
CA GLN A 285 -21.21 47.67 -8.36
C GLN A 285 -20.93 48.60 -9.55
N GLY A 286 -19.89 48.32 -10.33
CA GLY A 286 -19.62 49.11 -11.54
C GLY A 286 -20.73 49.01 -12.59
N ILE A 287 -21.37 47.84 -12.73
CA ILE A 287 -22.53 47.69 -13.62
C ILE A 287 -23.75 48.43 -13.06
N ALA A 288 -23.99 48.35 -11.75
CA ALA A 288 -25.08 49.07 -11.10
C ALA A 288 -24.94 50.58 -11.29
N ASP A 289 -23.74 51.13 -11.09
CA ASP A 289 -23.46 52.58 -11.27
C ASP A 289 -23.68 53.05 -12.72
N LEU A 290 -23.38 52.20 -13.69
CA LEU A 290 -23.59 52.50 -15.12
C LEU A 290 -25.05 52.31 -15.59
N THR A 291 -25.92 51.74 -14.75
CA THR A 291 -27.31 51.43 -15.10
C THR A 291 -28.33 52.10 -14.18
N ASN A 292 -27.89 52.75 -13.10
CA ASN A 292 -28.76 53.47 -12.18
C ASN A 292 -29.25 54.77 -12.82
N ASP A 293 -30.55 54.99 -12.78
CA ASP A 293 -31.25 56.17 -13.29
C ASP A 293 -32.18 56.64 -12.15
N SER A 294 -31.76 57.69 -11.44
CA SER A 294 -32.38 58.12 -10.18
C SER A 294 -33.66 58.94 -10.38
N ASP A 295 -33.80 59.66 -11.49
CA ASP A 295 -34.98 60.47 -11.81
C ASP A 295 -35.90 59.83 -12.87
N GLY A 296 -35.45 58.72 -13.48
CA GLY A 296 -36.25 57.84 -14.32
C GLY A 296 -36.53 58.43 -15.70
N ASP A 297 -35.66 59.31 -16.19
CA ASP A 297 -35.81 59.98 -17.48
C ASP A 297 -35.30 59.14 -18.67
N GLY A 298 -34.64 58.01 -18.39
CA GLY A 298 -34.11 57.07 -19.37
C GLY A 298 -32.61 57.21 -19.65
N VAL A 299 -31.91 58.13 -18.98
CA VAL A 299 -30.46 58.30 -19.04
C VAL A 299 -29.86 57.93 -17.68
N ALA A 300 -28.90 57.00 -17.65
CA ALA A 300 -28.25 56.63 -16.40
C ALA A 300 -27.50 57.82 -15.78
N ASP A 301 -27.53 57.94 -14.45
CA ASP A 301 -26.97 59.05 -13.67
C ASP A 301 -25.52 59.38 -14.05
N ALA A 302 -24.73 58.36 -14.39
CA ALA A 302 -23.33 58.50 -14.79
C ALA A 302 -23.13 59.30 -16.11
N PHE A 303 -24.17 59.37 -16.94
CA PHE A 303 -24.17 60.07 -18.23
C PHE A 303 -25.15 61.26 -18.27
N ASP A 304 -25.97 61.43 -17.24
CA ASP A 304 -26.90 62.54 -17.11
C ASP A 304 -26.18 63.84 -16.68
N LYS A 305 -26.44 64.92 -17.42
CA LYS A 305 -25.92 66.27 -17.16
C LYS A 305 -26.96 67.19 -16.51
N CYS A 306 -28.21 66.77 -16.46
CA CYS A 306 -29.36 67.54 -16.00
C CYS A 306 -30.11 66.77 -14.90
N PRO A 307 -29.50 66.59 -13.71
CA PRO A 307 -30.12 65.81 -12.64
C PRO A 307 -31.45 66.41 -12.16
N ASN A 308 -32.45 65.56 -11.94
CA ASN A 308 -33.83 65.85 -11.55
C ASN A 308 -34.77 66.24 -12.71
N THR A 309 -34.59 65.65 -13.88
CA THR A 309 -35.56 65.82 -14.97
C THR A 309 -36.85 65.05 -14.63
N PRO A 310 -38.05 65.66 -14.77
CA PRO A 310 -39.29 64.96 -14.45
C PRO A 310 -39.49 63.72 -15.32
N ALA A 311 -39.76 62.57 -14.69
CA ALA A 311 -40.05 61.31 -15.37
C ALA A 311 -41.16 61.48 -16.44
N GLY A 312 -40.89 61.02 -17.66
CA GLY A 312 -41.82 61.08 -18.79
C GLY A 312 -41.68 62.29 -19.72
N VAL A 313 -40.76 63.21 -19.43
CA VAL A 313 -40.35 64.28 -20.35
C VAL A 313 -39.38 63.72 -21.41
N VAL A 314 -39.46 64.23 -22.65
CA VAL A 314 -38.53 63.81 -23.71
C VAL A 314 -37.17 64.48 -23.48
N VAL A 315 -36.19 63.68 -23.08
CA VAL A 315 -34.80 64.10 -22.87
C VAL A 315 -33.90 63.77 -24.07
N ASP A 316 -32.79 64.49 -24.20
CA ASP A 316 -31.75 64.17 -25.17
C ASP A 316 -30.77 63.11 -24.64
N GLY A 317 -29.75 62.76 -25.44
CA GLY A 317 -28.73 61.78 -25.03
C GLY A 317 -27.82 62.23 -23.87
N ALA A 318 -28.07 63.41 -23.28
CA ALA A 318 -27.40 63.93 -22.09
C ALA A 318 -28.34 64.10 -20.88
N GLY A 319 -29.59 63.61 -20.95
CA GLY A 319 -30.59 63.70 -19.87
C GLY A 319 -31.26 65.07 -19.74
N CYS A 320 -31.07 65.96 -20.72
CA CYS A 320 -31.63 67.31 -20.65
C CYS A 320 -32.93 67.45 -21.45
N GLU A 321 -33.91 68.18 -20.89
CA GLU A 321 -35.22 68.41 -21.51
C GLU A 321 -35.11 69.08 -22.89
N LEU A 322 -35.72 68.45 -23.91
CA LEU A 322 -35.82 69.00 -25.25
C LEU A 322 -36.87 70.12 -25.31
N LYS A 323 -36.43 71.38 -25.23
CA LYS A 323 -37.28 72.54 -25.51
C LYS A 323 -37.64 72.57 -27.00
N MET A 324 -38.85 72.12 -27.34
CA MET A 324 -39.37 72.30 -28.70
C MET A 324 -39.46 73.79 -29.01
N PRO A 325 -38.94 74.26 -30.16
CA PRO A 325 -39.04 75.68 -30.53
C PRO A 325 -40.52 76.05 -30.67
N GLU A 326 -40.94 77.05 -29.90
CA GLU A 326 -42.28 77.61 -29.95
C GLU A 326 -42.60 77.97 -31.41
N ARG A 327 -43.64 77.35 -31.98
CA ARG A 327 -44.10 77.70 -33.33
C ARG A 327 -44.41 79.19 -33.32
N ARG A 328 -43.57 80.02 -33.95
CA ARG A 328 -43.93 81.39 -34.29
C ARG A 328 -45.22 81.31 -35.10
N ARG A 329 -46.35 81.58 -34.45
CA ARG A 329 -47.61 81.86 -35.14
C ARG A 329 -47.36 83.11 -35.97
N ARG A 330 -47.28 82.92 -37.29
CA ARG A 330 -47.40 84.01 -38.25
C ARG A 330 -48.87 84.41 -38.35
#